data_AF-A0A8J2YDM1-F1
#
_entry.id   AF-A0A8J2YDM1-F1
#
_cell.length_a   1.000
_cell.length_b   1.000
_cell.length_c   1.000
_cell.angle_alpha   90.00
_cell.angle_beta   90.00
_cell.angle_gamma   90.00
#
_symmetry.space_group_name_H-M   'P 1'
#
loop_
_entity.id
_entity.type
_entity.pdbx_description
1 polymer ?
#
loop_
_entity_poly.entity_id
_entity_poly.type
_entity_poly.pdbx_seq_one_letter_code
_entity_poly.pdbx_strand_id
1 'polypeptide(L)'
;MQILYAAIVLFFLVMGGYYLQAEPPYAVHNFVIALYFFVILFEFRGNPFPRRVYLLLSFLLLGNALMQFFYVQNNVIFGLVSLLFAYFALQARRRIRRG
;
A
#
# COMPACT_ATOMS: atom_id res chain seq x y z
N MET A 1 13.51 1.33 13.48
CA MET A 1 12.19 1.41 12.81
C MET A 1 12.26 1.97 11.39
N GLN A 2 12.80 3.18 11.16
CA GLN A 2 12.84 3.79 9.82
C GLN A 2 13.59 2.95 8.76
N ILE A 3 14.73 2.35 9.12
CA ILE A 3 15.53 1.50 8.21
C ILE A 3 14.73 0.28 7.76
N LEU A 4 13.95 -0.34 8.65
CA LEU A 4 13.10 -1.49 8.34
C LEU A 4 12.02 -1.10 7.32
N TYR A 5 11.31 0.01 7.54
CA TYR A 5 10.32 0.50 6.58
C TYR A 5 10.93 0.85 5.22
N ALA A 6 12.11 1.47 5.19
CA ALA A 6 12.82 1.76 3.95
C ALA A 6 13.22 0.47 3.20
N ALA A 7 13.71 -0.54 3.92
CA ALA A 7 14.02 -1.85 3.35
C ALA A 7 12.76 -2.55 2.80
N ILE A 8 11.63 -2.48 3.52
CA ILE A 8 10.34 -3.00 3.07
C ILE A 8 9.90 -2.31 1.78
N VAL A 9 9.95 -0.98 1.73
CA VAL A 9 9.59 -0.22 0.51
C VAL A 9 10.45 -0.65 -0.66
N LEU A 10 11.77 -0.72 -0.49
CA LEU A 10 12.69 -1.15 -1.56
C LEU A 10 12.41 -2.58 -2.01
N PHE A 11 12.20 -3.50 -1.07
CA PHE A 11 11.88 -4.89 -1.36
C PHE A 11 10.61 -5.01 -2.23
N PHE A 12 9.51 -4.39 -1.80
CA PHE A 12 8.26 -4.43 -2.56
C PHE A 12 8.38 -3.70 -3.91
N LEU A 13 9.19 -2.64 -4.01
CA LEU A 13 9.41 -1.92 -5.26
C LEU A 13 10.21 -2.77 -6.28
N VAL A 14 11.26 -3.46 -5.82
CA VAL A 14 12.03 -4.41 -6.65
C VAL A 14 11.16 -5.59 -7.09
N MET A 15 10.38 -6.17 -6.17
CA MET A 15 9.46 -7.28 -6.48
C MET A 15 8.38 -6.83 -7.47
N GLY A 16 7.82 -5.62 -7.30
CA GLY A 16 6.88 -5.05 -8.26
C GLY A 16 7.48 -4.92 -9.66
N GLY A 17 8.73 -4.46 -9.76
CA GLY A 17 9.46 -4.38 -11.03
C GLY A 17 9.70 -5.75 -11.66
N TYR A 18 10.08 -6.75 -10.86
CA TYR A 18 10.31 -8.12 -11.32
C TYR A 18 9.03 -8.75 -11.92
N TYR A 19 7.89 -8.58 -11.26
CA TYR A 19 6.62 -9.15 -11.71
C TYR A 19 5.91 -8.34 -12.80
N LEU A 20 6.42 -7.15 -13.17
CA LEU A 20 5.71 -6.20 -14.02
C LEU A 20 5.28 -6.79 -15.37
N GLN A 21 6.12 -7.63 -15.97
CA GLN A 21 5.84 -8.24 -17.28
C GLN A 21 5.17 -9.61 -17.18
N ALA A 22 5.49 -10.38 -16.13
CA ALA A 22 5.01 -11.75 -15.99
C ALA A 22 3.62 -11.83 -15.33
N GLU A 23 3.42 -11.07 -14.25
CA GLU A 23 2.19 -11.10 -13.44
C GLU A 23 1.77 -9.67 -13.05
N PRO A 24 1.18 -8.90 -13.98
CA PRO A 24 0.83 -7.51 -13.75
C PRO A 24 -0.04 -7.25 -12.49
N PRO A 25 -1.03 -8.10 -12.15
CA PRO A 25 -1.79 -7.91 -10.91
C PRO A 25 -0.94 -8.03 -9.64
N TYR A 26 0.08 -8.89 -9.67
CA TYR A 26 1.00 -9.07 -8.55
C TYR A 26 1.97 -7.90 -8.44
N ALA A 27 2.44 -7.38 -9.58
CA ALA A 27 3.24 -6.17 -9.63
C ALA A 27 2.51 -4.97 -9.03
N VAL A 28 1.26 -4.75 -9.43
CA VAL A 28 0.40 -3.68 -8.90
C VAL A 28 0.23 -3.84 -7.38
N HIS A 29 -0.03 -5.07 -6.91
CA HIS A 29 -0.13 -5.32 -5.47
C HIS A 29 1.14 -4.89 -4.74
N ASN A 30 2.31 -5.32 -5.22
CA ASN A 30 3.59 -4.95 -4.61
C ASN A 30 3.84 -3.43 -4.61
N PHE A 31 3.53 -2.73 -5.70
CA PHE A 31 3.69 -1.27 -5.74
C PHE A 31 2.75 -0.53 -4.78
N VAL A 32 1.50 -0.96 -4.68
CA VAL A 32 0.52 -0.32 -3.78
C VAL A 32 0.93 -0.56 -2.31
N ILE A 33 1.45 -1.75 -1.99
CA ILE A 33 2.00 -2.04 -0.65
C ILE A 33 3.26 -1.21 -0.38
N ALA A 34 4.17 -1.09 -1.35
CA ALA A 34 5.34 -0.20 -1.23
C ALA A 34 4.93 1.25 -0.95
N LEU A 35 3.91 1.74 -1.67
CA LEU A 35 3.36 3.09 -1.46
C LEU A 35 2.80 3.28 -0.05
N TYR A 36 2.10 2.27 0.49
CA TYR A 36 1.59 2.30 1.87
C TYR A 36 2.70 2.47 2.90
N PHE A 37 3.75 1.65 2.81
CA PHE A 37 4.89 1.74 3.72
C PHE A 37 5.72 3.01 3.52
N PHE A 38 5.78 3.53 2.30
CA PHE A 38 6.42 4.81 2.02
C PHE A 38 5.70 5.97 2.71
N VAL A 39 4.36 6.01 2.64
CA VAL A 39 3.57 7.03 3.36
C VAL A 39 3.79 6.93 4.88
N ILE A 40 3.80 5.72 5.43
CA ILE A 40 4.08 5.49 6.85
C ILE A 40 5.50 5.92 7.26
N LEU A 41 6.50 5.68 6.40
CA LEU A 41 7.88 6.11 6.66
C LEU A 41 7.96 7.64 6.86
N PHE A 42 7.25 8.40 6.02
CA PHE A 42 7.18 9.86 6.13
C PHE A 42 6.39 10.32 7.36
N GLU A 43 5.32 9.62 7.71
CA GLU A 43 4.56 9.85 8.96
C GLU A 43 5.46 9.70 10.18
N PHE A 44 6.27 8.63 10.26
CA PHE A 44 7.25 8.43 11.34
C PHE A 44 8.42 9.41 11.33
N ARG A 45 8.69 10.07 10.20
CA ARG A 45 9.68 11.16 10.12
C ARG A 45 9.12 12.51 10.58
N GLY A 46 7.87 12.55 11.04
CA GLY A 46 7.21 13.79 11.47
C GLY A 46 6.76 14.68 10.32
N ASN A 47 6.81 14.18 9.08
CA ASN A 47 6.36 14.89 7.89
C ASN A 47 5.21 14.11 7.21
N PRO A 48 4.03 14.00 7.87
CA PRO A 48 2.91 13.26 7.30
C PRO A 48 2.39 13.95 6.04
N PHE A 49 1.99 13.15 5.07
CA PHE A 49 1.36 13.64 3.85
C PHE A 49 -0.03 14.28 4.13
N PRO A 50 -0.56 15.10 3.20
CA PRO A 50 -1.92 15.64 3.31
C PRO A 50 -2.98 14.55 3.39
N ARG A 51 -4.13 14.84 4.01
CA ARG A 51 -5.25 13.88 4.17
C ARG A 51 -5.72 13.25 2.86
N ARG A 52 -5.64 14.00 1.76
CA ARG A 52 -6.02 13.53 0.41
C ARG A 52 -5.16 12.34 -0.04
N VAL A 53 -3.88 12.32 0.32
CA VAL A 53 -2.97 11.22 -0.02
C VAL A 53 -3.38 9.93 0.69
N TYR A 54 -3.77 10.02 1.97
CA TYR A 54 -4.27 8.86 2.72
C TYR A 54 -5.59 8.33 2.16
N LEU A 55 -6.48 9.24 1.73
CA LEU A 55 -7.73 8.84 1.07
C LEU A 55 -7.46 8.13 -0.26
N LEU A 56 -6.57 8.71 -1.10
CA LEU A 56 -6.14 8.10 -2.36
C LEU A 56 -5.52 6.71 -2.11
N LEU A 57 -4.63 6.61 -1.12
CA LEU A 57 -3.98 5.36 -0.73
C LEU A 57 -5.00 4.30 -0.30
N SER A 58 -6.00 4.67 0.52
CA SER A 58 -7.10 3.78 0.88
C SER A 58 -7.88 3.29 -0.35
N PHE A 59 -8.18 4.17 -1.31
CA PHE A 59 -8.87 3.76 -2.54
C PHE A 59 -8.01 2.84 -3.41
N LEU A 60 -6.71 3.10 -3.54
CA LEU A 60 -5.78 2.24 -4.28
C LEU A 60 -5.67 0.85 -3.64
N LEU A 61 -5.55 0.78 -2.31
CA LEU A 61 -5.52 -0.47 -1.56
C LEU A 61 -6.84 -1.22 -1.65
N LEU A 62 -7.97 -0.52 -1.60
CA LEU A 62 -9.30 -1.12 -1.79
C LEU A 62 -9.46 -1.68 -3.20
N GLY A 63 -9.10 -0.92 -4.24
CA GLY A 63 -9.13 -1.37 -5.63
C GLY A 63 -8.22 -2.58 -5.85
N ASN A 64 -7.03 -2.58 -5.24
CA ASN A 64 -6.13 -3.72 -5.24
C ASN A 64 -6.74 -4.95 -4.54
N ALA A 65 -7.40 -4.76 -3.40
CA ALA A 65 -8.09 -5.85 -2.70
C ALA A 65 -9.19 -6.47 -3.59
N LEU A 66 -10.00 -5.63 -4.24
CA LEU A 66 -11.02 -6.09 -5.19
C LEU A 66 -10.40 -6.86 -6.37
N MET A 67 -9.30 -6.36 -6.96
CA MET A 67 -8.60 -7.09 -8.01
C MET A 67 -8.10 -8.47 -7.53
N GLN A 68 -7.49 -8.53 -6.34
CA GLN A 68 -6.99 -9.79 -5.79
C GLN A 68 -8.11 -10.77 -5.42
N PHE A 69 -9.29 -10.30 -5.01
CA PHE A 69 -10.43 -11.17 -4.69
C PHE A 69 -11.14 -11.71 -5.93
N PHE A 70 -11.31 -10.88 -6.96
CA PHE A 70 -12.22 -11.20 -8.06
C PHE A 70 -11.51 -11.53 -9.38
N TYR A 71 -10.26 -11.10 -9.57
CA TYR A 71 -9.55 -11.23 -10.85
C TYR A 71 -8.32 -12.13 -10.78
N VAL A 72 -7.78 -12.42 -9.59
CA VAL A 72 -6.58 -13.25 -9.44
C VAL A 72 -6.91 -14.54 -8.71
N GLN A 73 -6.65 -15.69 -9.36
CA GLN A 73 -6.92 -17.00 -8.78
C GLN A 73 -6.04 -17.24 -7.53
N ASN A 74 -6.63 -17.78 -6.47
CA ASN A 74 -5.96 -18.18 -5.22
C ASN A 74 -5.25 -17.07 -4.41
N ASN A 75 -5.53 -15.78 -4.66
CA ASN A 75 -4.87 -14.66 -3.96
C ASN A 75 -5.70 -13.98 -2.87
N VAL A 76 -6.64 -14.70 -2.26
CA VAL A 76 -7.54 -14.19 -1.20
C VAL A 76 -6.76 -13.57 -0.04
N ILE A 77 -5.61 -14.13 0.33
CA ILE A 77 -4.76 -13.61 1.41
C ILE A 77 -4.24 -12.21 1.08
N PHE A 78 -3.73 -11.99 -0.14
CA PHE A 78 -3.25 -10.68 -0.59
C PHE A 78 -4.38 -9.66 -0.69
N GLY A 79 -5.59 -10.10 -1.04
CA GLY A 79 -6.80 -9.30 -0.97
C GLY A 79 -7.11 -8.84 0.45
N LEU A 80 -7.08 -9.76 1.43
CA LEU A 80 -7.32 -9.44 2.85
C LEU A 80 -6.27 -8.49 3.41
N VAL A 81 -4.98 -8.71 3.10
CA VAL A 81 -3.89 -7.82 3.51
C VAL A 81 -4.11 -6.40 2.96
N SER A 82 -4.45 -6.29 1.68
CA SER A 82 -4.73 -4.99 1.04
C SER A 82 -5.93 -4.30 1.67
N LEU A 83 -6.99 -5.04 1.98
CA LEU A 83 -8.19 -4.51 2.63
C LEU A 83 -7.89 -3.98 4.05
N LEU A 84 -7.12 -4.73 4.83
CA LEU A 84 -6.70 -4.31 6.17
C LEU A 84 -5.87 -3.03 6.12
N PHE A 85 -4.93 -2.94 5.17
CA PHE A 85 -4.12 -1.73 4.99
C PHE A 85 -4.96 -0.55 4.47
N ALA A 86 -5.96 -0.80 3.62
CA ALA A 86 -6.90 0.24 3.19
C ALA A 86 -7.63 0.85 4.39
N TYR A 87 -8.08 -0.01 5.31
CA TYR A 87 -8.73 0.40 6.56
C TYR A 87 -7.79 1.20 7.46
N PHE A 88 -6.54 0.74 7.65
CA PHE A 88 -5.55 1.47 8.45
C PHE A 88 -5.17 2.82 7.84
N ALA A 89 -5.02 2.91 6.52
CA ALA A 89 -4.79 4.17 5.83
C ALA A 89 -5.98 5.14 6.04
N LEU A 90 -7.22 4.62 6.05
CA LEU A 90 -8.41 5.42 6.27
C LEU A 90 -8.51 5.90 7.73
N GLN A 91 -8.12 5.08 8.69
CA GLN A 91 -7.99 5.50 10.08
C GLN A 91 -6.86 6.52 10.28
N ALA A 92 -5.70 6.32 9.62
CA ALA A 92 -4.58 7.26 9.65
C ALA A 92 -4.99 8.66 9.18
N ARG A 93 -5.82 8.76 8.13
CA ARG A 93 -6.42 10.02 7.69
C ARG A 93 -7.09 10.81 8.81
N ARG A 94 -7.77 10.15 9.75
CA ARG A 94 -8.48 10.81 10.87
C ARG A 94 -7.51 11.40 11.91
N ARG A 95 -6.32 10.80 12.06
CA ARG A 95 -5.29 11.23 13.01
C ARG A 95 -4.53 12.47 12.54
N ILE A 96 -4.51 12.73 11.23
CA ILE A 96 -3.78 13.86 10.65
C ILE A 96 -4.60 15.14 10.79
N ARG A 97 -4.04 16.15 11.45
CA ARG A 97 -4.68 17.47 11.64
C ARG A 97 -4.51 18.44 10.46
N ARG A 98 -3.58 18.17 9.53
CA ARG A 98 -3.30 19.02 8.37
C ARG A 98 -4.19 18.61 7.18
N GLY A 99 -4.95 19.56 6.65
CA GLY A 99 -5.98 19.39 5.60
C GLY A 99 -5.41 18.94 4.26
#